data_AF-J9E1J7-F1
#
_entry.id   AF-J9E1J7-F1
#
_cell.length_a   1.000
_cell.length_b   1.000
_cell.length_c   1.000
_cell.angle_alpha   90.00
_cell.angle_beta   90.00
_cell.angle_gamma   90.00
#
_symmetry.space_group_name_H-M   'P 1'
#
loop_
_entity.id
_entity.type
_entity.pdbx_description
1 polymer ?
#
loop_
_entity_poly.entity_id
_entity_poly.type
_entity_poly.pdbx_seq_one_letter_code
_entity_poly.pdbx_strand_id
1 'polypeptide(L)'
;MNISLTPQKLFAADSPLIKLDKLRIKYQIPFFTMASVFVETPGDLSQKLPLFLMNNMVQDFENIDGSWGPTGTMYFVRDFALFQSFLQSEHDYDFDSLDDVSTTTINPGDVLKFNNDDLANFLTWPEYDFWSSFVQLQNLSTDGKFVLKHI
;
A
#
# COMPACT_ATOMS: atom_id res chain seq x y z
N MET A 1 -8.89 -25.02 28.99
CA MET A 1 -10.19 -24.39 28.67
C MET A 1 -9.95 -23.46 27.49
N ASN A 2 -10.58 -23.71 26.32
CA ASN A 2 -10.31 -22.93 25.10
C ASN A 2 -11.37 -21.83 24.97
N ILE A 3 -11.01 -20.59 25.29
CA ILE A 3 -11.91 -19.43 25.22
C ILE A 3 -11.66 -18.77 23.86
N SER A 4 -12.37 -19.25 22.84
CA SER A 4 -12.43 -18.62 21.52
C SER A 4 -13.83 -18.04 21.32
N LEU A 5 -13.91 -16.75 20.97
CA LEU A 5 -15.15 -16.09 20.58
C LEU A 5 -15.31 -16.26 19.06
N THR A 6 -16.28 -17.06 18.63
CA THR A 6 -16.64 -17.16 17.22
C THR A 6 -17.97 -16.43 16.97
N PRO A 7 -18.17 -15.79 15.81
CA PRO A 7 -19.43 -15.11 15.48
C PRO A 7 -20.66 -16.02 15.62
N GLN A 8 -20.48 -17.32 15.37
CA GLN A 8 -21.50 -18.36 15.50
C GLN A 8 -22.15 -18.42 16.88
N LYS A 9 -21.42 -18.07 17.95
CA LYS A 9 -21.95 -18.06 19.32
C LYS A 9 -22.94 -16.92 19.59
N LEU A 10 -22.99 -15.92 18.70
CA LEU A 10 -23.94 -14.81 18.75
C LEU A 10 -25.26 -15.14 18.04
N PHE A 11 -25.33 -16.25 17.30
CA PHE A 11 -26.51 -16.64 16.53
C PHE A 11 -27.35 -17.67 17.29
N ALA A 12 -28.67 -17.67 17.02
CA ALA A 12 -29.54 -18.77 17.43
C ALA A 12 -29.04 -20.10 16.84
N ALA A 13 -29.20 -21.20 17.58
CA ALA A 13 -28.61 -22.49 17.24
C ALA A 13 -29.07 -23.07 15.89
N ASP A 14 -30.25 -22.67 15.41
CA ASP A 14 -30.87 -23.05 14.15
C ASP A 14 -30.72 -22.00 13.03
N SER A 15 -29.97 -20.92 13.29
CA SER A 15 -29.82 -19.83 12.34
C SER A 15 -29.11 -20.29 11.06
N PRO A 16 -29.64 -19.96 9.87
CA PRO A 16 -28.94 -20.22 8.60
C PRO A 16 -27.60 -19.48 8.50
N LEU A 17 -27.38 -18.43 9.31
CA LEU A 17 -26.12 -17.68 9.37
C LEU A 17 -24.94 -18.54 9.84
N ILE A 18 -25.20 -19.58 10.64
CA ILE A 18 -24.16 -20.54 11.04
C ILE A 18 -23.60 -21.28 9.83
N LYS A 19 -24.47 -21.68 8.89
CA LYS A 19 -24.03 -22.34 7.65
C LYS A 19 -23.29 -21.37 6.75
N LEU A 20 -23.77 -20.13 6.64
CA LEU A 20 -23.11 -19.08 5.87
C LEU A 20 -21.71 -18.77 6.41
N ASP A 21 -21.55 -18.63 7.72
CA ASP A 21 -20.25 -18.36 8.34
C ASP A 21 -19.25 -19.51 8.13
N LYS A 22 -19.70 -20.77 8.21
CA LYS A 22 -18.87 -21.94 7.85
C LYS A 22 -18.39 -21.89 6.40
N LEU A 23 -19.25 -21.48 5.47
CA LEU A 23 -18.88 -21.33 4.07
C LEU A 23 -17.89 -20.17 3.88
N ARG A 24 -18.11 -19.04 4.55
CA ARG A 24 -17.17 -17.90 4.56
C ARG A 24 -15.79 -18.29 5.09
N ILE A 25 -15.72 -18.96 6.23
CA ILE A 25 -14.44 -19.42 6.81
C ILE A 25 -13.72 -20.38 5.86
N LYS A 26 -14.45 -21.25 5.16
CA LYS A 26 -13.86 -22.26 4.28
C LYS A 26 -13.41 -21.69 2.93
N TYR A 27 -14.19 -20.79 2.34
CA TYR A 27 -14.02 -20.39 0.94
C TYR A 27 -13.65 -18.93 0.74
N GLN A 28 -13.87 -18.05 1.73
CA GLN A 28 -13.57 -16.62 1.61
C GLN A 28 -12.35 -16.22 2.43
N ILE A 29 -12.32 -16.53 3.72
CA ILE A 29 -11.24 -16.08 4.63
C ILE A 29 -9.84 -16.45 4.12
N PRO A 30 -9.55 -17.67 3.64
CA PRO A 30 -8.19 -18.03 3.25
C PRO A 30 -7.68 -17.29 2.00
N PHE A 31 -8.59 -16.71 1.21
CA PHE A 31 -8.26 -16.17 -0.10
C PHE A 31 -8.51 -14.66 -0.21
N PHE A 32 -9.45 -14.09 0.55
CA PHE A 32 -9.91 -12.71 0.38
C PHE A 32 -9.77 -11.86 1.66
N THR A 33 -8.97 -12.31 2.62
CA THR A 33 -8.70 -11.49 3.81
C THR A 33 -7.66 -10.43 3.46
N MET A 34 -8.01 -9.16 3.65
CA MET A 34 -7.11 -8.03 3.44
C MET A 34 -6.59 -7.52 4.79
N ALA A 35 -5.31 -7.14 4.82
CA ALA A 35 -4.71 -6.43 5.93
C ALA A 35 -4.34 -5.01 5.47
N SER A 36 -4.64 -4.02 6.30
CA SER A 36 -4.22 -2.63 6.08
C SER A 36 -3.14 -2.28 7.10
N VAL A 37 -1.97 -1.88 6.63
CA VAL A 37 -0.82 -1.51 7.47
C VAL A 37 -0.58 -0.02 7.29
N PHE A 38 -0.65 0.74 8.40
CA PHE A 38 -0.37 2.16 8.43
C PHE A 38 0.98 2.41 9.10
N VAL A 39 1.86 3.14 8.43
CA VAL A 39 3.18 3.50 8.97
C VAL A 39 3.14 4.96 9.39
N GLU A 40 3.06 5.21 10.70
CA GLU A 40 2.96 6.57 11.25
C GLU A 40 4.23 7.39 11.06
N THR A 41 5.40 6.74 11.17
CA THR A 41 6.71 7.40 11.08
C THR A 41 7.59 6.72 10.02
N PRO A 42 7.32 6.96 8.72
CA PRO A 42 8.07 6.34 7.64
C PRO A 42 9.50 6.89 7.50
N GLY A 43 9.81 8.03 8.14
CA GLY A 43 11.04 8.78 7.91
C GLY A 43 10.98 9.56 6.59
N ASP A 44 12.11 10.14 6.18
CA ASP A 44 12.23 10.80 4.87
C ASP A 44 12.47 9.74 3.77
N LEU A 45 11.46 9.49 2.95
CA LEU A 45 11.50 8.49 1.86
C LEU A 45 12.38 8.91 0.68
N SER A 46 12.80 10.18 0.59
CA SER A 46 13.87 10.58 -0.34
C SER A 46 15.25 10.05 0.08
N GLN A 47 15.40 9.63 1.34
CA GLN A 47 16.62 8.96 1.80
C GLN A 47 16.59 7.47 1.47
N LYS A 48 17.75 6.92 1.10
CA LYS A 48 17.88 5.51 0.70
C LYS A 48 17.45 4.52 1.79
N LEU A 49 17.83 4.78 3.04
CA LEU A 49 17.60 3.82 4.13
C LEU A 49 16.12 3.69 4.51
N PRO A 50 15.37 4.78 4.80
CA PRO A 50 13.93 4.70 5.05
C PRO A 50 13.15 4.03 3.91
N LEU A 51 13.45 4.41 2.66
CA LEU A 51 12.83 3.81 1.48
C LEU A 51 13.11 2.29 1.38
N PHE A 52 14.36 1.90 1.61
CA PHE A 52 14.76 0.49 1.63
C PHE A 52 14.03 -0.30 2.72
N LEU A 53 13.92 0.24 3.94
CA LEU A 53 13.20 -0.41 5.03
C LEU A 53 11.70 -0.57 4.71
N MET A 54 11.09 0.44 4.10
CA MET A 54 9.69 0.38 3.66
C MET A 54 9.47 -0.73 2.63
N ASN A 55 10.33 -0.77 1.60
CA ASN A 55 10.25 -1.78 0.55
C ASN A 55 10.46 -3.21 1.09
N ASN A 56 11.40 -3.40 2.02
CA ASN A 56 11.60 -4.69 2.67
C ASN A 56 10.39 -5.10 3.51
N MET A 57 9.82 -4.18 4.29
CA MET A 57 8.61 -4.49 5.08
C MET A 57 7.48 -4.98 4.17
N VAL A 58 7.26 -4.32 3.03
CA VAL A 58 6.24 -4.75 2.06
C VAL A 58 6.60 -6.12 1.47
N GLN A 59 7.86 -6.32 1.09
CA GLN A 59 8.34 -7.60 0.58
C GLN A 59 8.16 -8.74 1.59
N ASP A 60 8.39 -8.49 2.89
CA ASP A 60 8.17 -9.46 3.95
C ASP A 60 6.69 -9.89 4.01
N PHE A 61 5.74 -8.96 3.88
CA PHE A 61 4.30 -9.28 3.82
C PHE A 61 3.92 -10.04 2.54
N GLU A 62 4.52 -9.68 1.41
CA GLU A 62 4.27 -10.31 0.11
C GLU A 62 4.77 -11.76 0.05
N ASN A 63 5.78 -12.09 0.85
CA ASN A 63 6.37 -13.43 0.92
C ASN A 63 5.71 -14.36 1.96
N ILE A 64 4.69 -13.90 2.69
CA ILE A 64 3.95 -14.75 3.64
C ILE A 64 3.16 -15.82 2.87
N ASP A 65 3.17 -17.06 3.38
CA ASP A 65 2.38 -18.15 2.82
C ASP A 65 0.90 -17.79 2.70
N GLY A 66 0.36 -17.89 1.48
CA GLY A 66 -1.03 -17.51 1.17
C GLY A 66 -1.22 -16.05 0.77
N SER A 67 -0.16 -15.23 0.80
CA SER A 67 -0.16 -13.91 0.18
C SER A 67 -0.29 -14.01 -1.34
N TRP A 68 -0.91 -13.01 -1.95
CA TRP A 68 -0.99 -12.86 -3.40
C TRP A 68 0.25 -12.13 -3.97
N GLY A 69 1.23 -11.85 -3.12
CA GLY A 69 2.47 -11.18 -3.49
C GLY A 69 2.25 -9.75 -3.98
N PRO A 70 3.15 -9.24 -4.85
CA PRO A 70 3.07 -7.87 -5.36
C PRO A 70 1.75 -7.53 -6.08
N THR A 71 1.16 -8.50 -6.78
CA THR A 71 -0.10 -8.30 -7.53
C THR A 71 -1.29 -8.01 -6.61
N GLY A 72 -1.29 -8.54 -5.39
CA GLY A 72 -2.35 -8.30 -4.40
C GLY A 72 -2.07 -7.15 -3.44
N THR A 73 -0.96 -6.43 -3.60
CA THR A 73 -0.49 -5.44 -2.62
C THR A 73 -0.60 -4.04 -3.18
N MET A 74 -1.46 -3.22 -2.55
CA MET A 74 -1.54 -1.79 -2.81
C MET A 74 -0.44 -1.07 -2.04
N TYR A 75 0.55 -0.51 -2.74
CA TYR A 75 1.68 0.17 -2.11
C TYR A 75 2.03 1.46 -2.85
N PHE A 76 1.72 2.59 -2.22
CA PHE A 76 1.78 3.91 -2.86
C PHE A 76 3.16 4.29 -3.42
N VAL A 77 4.25 3.79 -2.84
CA VAL A 77 5.61 4.11 -3.31
C VAL A 77 5.86 3.54 -4.71
N ARG A 78 5.28 2.38 -5.05
CA ARG A 78 5.35 1.82 -6.41
C ARG A 78 4.58 2.69 -7.38
N ASP A 79 3.36 3.06 -7.02
CA ASP A 79 2.50 3.91 -7.85
C ASP A 79 3.13 5.29 -8.05
N PHE A 80 3.73 5.84 -7.00
CA PHE A 80 4.45 7.12 -7.06
C PHE A 80 5.70 7.03 -7.93
N ALA A 81 6.44 5.92 -7.88
CA ALA A 81 7.58 5.70 -8.77
C ALA A 81 7.15 5.61 -10.24
N LEU A 82 6.04 4.94 -10.53
CA LEU A 82 5.46 4.91 -11.88
C LEU A 82 5.08 6.31 -12.34
N PHE A 83 4.39 7.07 -11.50
CA PHE A 83 4.07 8.47 -11.74
C PHE A 83 5.33 9.32 -12.05
N GLN A 84 6.40 9.16 -11.26
CA GLN A 84 7.65 9.90 -11.49
C GLN A 84 8.35 9.49 -12.78
N SER A 85 8.32 8.21 -13.12
CA SER A 85 8.84 7.73 -14.41
C SER A 85 8.06 8.33 -15.58
N PHE A 86 6.73 8.44 -15.45
CA PHE A 86 5.88 9.09 -16.45
C PHE A 86 6.26 10.56 -16.65
N LEU A 87 6.40 11.34 -15.57
CA LEU A 87 6.82 12.75 -15.66
C LEU A 87 8.21 12.92 -16.29
N GLN A 88 9.13 11.98 -16.04
CA GLN A 88 10.46 12.00 -16.66
C GLN A 88 10.42 11.58 -18.13
N SER A 89 9.48 10.70 -18.49
CA SER A 89 9.26 10.21 -19.86
C SER A 89 8.53 11.21 -20.77
N GLU A 90 7.99 12.33 -20.25
CA GLU A 90 7.50 13.46 -21.09
C GLU A 90 8.61 14.12 -21.94
N HIS A 91 9.85 13.61 -21.90
CA HIS A 91 10.93 13.94 -22.84
C HIS A 91 11.24 12.84 -23.88
N ASP A 92 10.61 11.67 -23.81
CA ASP A 92 10.71 10.61 -24.82
C ASP A 92 9.36 9.85 -24.92
N TYR A 93 8.50 10.30 -25.84
CA TYR A 93 7.24 9.62 -26.17
C TYR A 93 7.51 8.34 -26.98
N ASP A 94 7.89 7.24 -26.32
CA ASP A 94 7.75 5.88 -26.87
C ASP A 94 6.75 5.08 -26.03
N PHE A 95 5.48 5.31 -26.37
CA PHE A 95 4.28 4.66 -25.85
C PHE A 95 4.18 3.21 -26.36
N ASP A 96 5.09 2.32 -25.94
CA ASP A 96 5.04 0.90 -26.36
C ASP A 96 5.20 -0.10 -25.19
N SER A 97 5.07 0.34 -23.93
CA SER A 97 5.31 -0.51 -22.75
C SER A 97 4.21 -0.50 -21.68
N LEU A 98 2.96 -0.24 -22.06
CA LEU A 98 1.81 -0.36 -21.13
C LEU A 98 1.29 -1.79 -20.95
N ASP A 99 1.80 -2.77 -21.69
CA ASP A 99 1.37 -4.18 -21.59
C ASP A 99 2.24 -5.05 -20.66
N ASP A 100 3.28 -4.49 -20.01
CA ASP A 100 4.14 -5.22 -19.06
C ASP A 100 4.12 -4.63 -17.62
N VAL A 101 2.96 -4.14 -17.19
CA VAL A 101 2.71 -3.77 -15.79
C VAL A 101 2.26 -4.99 -14.99
N SER A 102 2.97 -6.11 -15.15
CA SER A 102 2.79 -7.30 -14.29
C SER A 102 4.08 -7.86 -13.74
N THR A 103 5.25 -7.41 -14.20
CA THR A 103 6.54 -7.92 -13.72
C THR A 103 7.70 -6.93 -13.92
N THR A 104 7.49 -5.63 -13.70
CA THR A 104 8.60 -4.67 -13.72
C THR A 104 9.51 -4.92 -12.52
N THR A 105 10.46 -5.82 -12.71
CA THR A 105 11.59 -6.08 -11.83
C THR A 105 12.48 -4.87 -11.97
N ILE A 106 12.20 -3.82 -11.19
CA ILE A 106 12.99 -2.59 -11.20
C ILE A 106 14.42 -2.99 -10.83
N ASN A 107 15.36 -2.78 -11.75
CA ASN A 107 16.77 -3.00 -11.50
C ASN A 107 17.19 -2.15 -10.29
N PRO A 108 17.86 -2.71 -9.26
CA PRO A 108 18.27 -1.95 -8.08
C PRO A 108 19.23 -0.78 -8.37
N GLY A 109 19.77 -0.72 -9.59
CA GLY A 109 20.69 0.32 -10.07
C GLY A 109 20.01 1.54 -10.71
N ASP A 110 18.78 1.40 -11.20
CA ASP A 110 17.95 2.55 -11.58
C ASP A 110 17.24 3.01 -10.32
N VAL A 111 17.99 3.77 -9.53
CA VAL A 111 17.46 4.42 -8.33
C VAL A 111 16.36 5.36 -8.81
N LEU A 112 15.12 4.86 -8.79
CA LEU A 112 13.92 5.67 -8.69
C LEU A 112 14.20 6.68 -7.58
N LYS A 113 14.57 7.89 -7.97
CA LYS A 113 14.79 8.97 -7.02
C LYS A 113 13.41 9.35 -6.54
N PHE A 114 13.02 8.82 -5.38
CA PHE A 114 11.84 9.25 -4.68
C PHE A 114 11.99 10.74 -4.40
N ASN A 115 11.41 11.57 -5.26
CA ASN A 115 11.45 13.01 -5.13
C ASN A 115 10.19 13.46 -4.38
N ASN A 116 10.34 13.82 -3.10
CA ASN A 116 9.23 14.25 -2.25
C ASN A 116 8.47 15.48 -2.83
N ASP A 117 9.12 16.29 -3.66
CA ASP A 117 8.51 17.52 -4.21
C ASP A 117 7.32 17.21 -5.14
N ASP A 118 7.33 16.06 -5.80
CA ASP A 118 6.27 15.65 -6.73
C ASP A 118 5.07 15.01 -5.99
N LEU A 119 5.22 14.72 -4.70
CA LEU A 119 4.24 13.94 -3.94
C LEU A 119 2.91 14.69 -3.78
N ALA A 120 2.94 16.01 -3.63
CA ALA A 120 1.71 16.81 -3.57
C ALA A 120 0.91 16.71 -4.89
N ASN A 121 1.59 16.75 -6.04
CA ASN A 121 0.96 16.64 -7.35
C ASN A 121 0.38 15.23 -7.55
N PHE A 122 1.14 14.20 -7.21
CA PHE A 122 0.70 12.80 -7.25
C PHE A 122 -0.61 12.58 -6.49
N LEU A 123 -0.72 13.10 -5.26
CA LEU A 123 -1.92 12.93 -4.42
C LEU A 123 -3.15 13.67 -4.95
N THR A 124 -2.98 14.58 -5.91
CA THR A 124 -4.08 15.30 -6.57
C THR A 124 -4.38 14.79 -7.99
N TRP A 125 -3.55 13.89 -8.50
CA TRP A 125 -3.67 13.36 -9.85
C TRP A 125 -4.86 12.40 -9.92
N PRO A 126 -5.82 12.53 -10.87
CA PRO A 126 -7.08 11.77 -10.86
C PRO A 126 -6.91 10.25 -10.76
N GLU A 127 -5.87 9.70 -11.37
CA GLU A 127 -5.54 8.29 -11.39
C GLU A 127 -5.03 7.75 -10.04
N TYR A 128 -4.55 8.64 -9.16
CA TYR A 128 -3.92 8.29 -7.87
C TYR A 128 -4.54 9.01 -6.67
N ASP A 129 -5.61 9.79 -6.87
CA ASP A 129 -6.22 10.66 -5.86
C ASP A 129 -6.70 9.90 -4.62
N PHE A 130 -7.02 8.62 -4.74
CA PHE A 130 -7.40 7.75 -3.63
C PHE A 130 -6.28 7.65 -2.57
N TRP A 131 -5.01 7.78 -2.96
CA TRP A 131 -3.89 7.79 -2.01
C TRP A 131 -3.90 9.01 -1.07
N SER A 132 -4.57 10.10 -1.44
CA SER A 132 -4.70 11.31 -0.59
C SER A 132 -5.35 11.03 0.77
N SER A 133 -6.17 9.99 0.87
CA SER A 133 -6.81 9.58 2.12
C SER A 133 -5.88 8.78 3.05
N PHE A 134 -4.74 8.32 2.53
CA PHE A 134 -3.84 7.40 3.23
C PHE A 134 -2.42 7.96 3.44
N VAL A 135 -2.02 8.95 2.66
CA VAL A 135 -0.69 9.60 2.74
C VAL A 135 -0.83 10.99 3.33
N GLN A 136 -0.13 11.24 4.44
CA GLN A 136 -0.09 12.55 5.09
C GLN A 136 1.25 13.25 4.82
N LEU A 137 1.20 14.46 4.28
CA LEU A 137 2.37 15.33 4.14
C LEU A 137 2.55 16.10 5.46
N GLN A 138 3.72 15.98 6.11
CA GLN A 138 4.01 16.62 7.40
C GLN A 138 3.97 18.16 7.40
N ASN A 139 3.63 18.80 6.28
CA ASN A 139 3.40 20.23 6.17
C ASN A 139 1.92 20.64 6.24
N LEU A 140 0.98 19.69 6.29
CA LEU A 140 -0.43 19.94 6.50
C LEU A 140 -0.84 19.42 7.87
N SER A 141 -0.53 20.22 8.90
CA SER A 141 -1.07 20.00 10.23
C SER A 141 -2.59 19.90 10.14
N THR A 142 -3.14 18.74 10.49
CA THR A 142 -4.58 18.53 10.67
C THR A 142 -5.13 19.32 11.86
N ASP A 143 -4.29 20.10 12.55
CA ASP A 143 -4.63 20.90 13.74
C ASP A 143 -4.23 22.39 13.65
N GLY A 144 -3.79 22.89 12.49
CA GLY A 144 -3.51 24.32 12.30
C GLY A 144 -2.47 24.92 13.27
N LYS A 145 -1.62 24.09 13.90
CA LYS A 145 -0.58 24.53 14.82
C LYS A 145 0.76 23.98 14.39
N PHE A 146 1.62 24.89 13.95
CA PHE A 146 3.02 24.63 13.65
C PHE A 146 3.77 24.20 14.91
N VAL A 147 4.40 23.04 14.87
CA VAL A 147 5.51 22.72 15.80
C VAL A 147 6.79 22.95 15.02
N LEU A 148 7.41 24.11 15.23
CA LEU A 148 8.77 24.37 14.83
C LEU A 148 9.68 23.32 15.49
N LYS A 149 10.41 22.54 14.69
CA LYS A 149 11.70 22.01 15.14
C LYS A 149 12.75 22.27 14.07
N HIS A 150 13.62 23.23 14.42
CA HIS A 150 14.94 23.39 13.84
C HIS A 150 15.71 22.06 13.94
N ILE A 151 16.33 21.62 12.85
CA ILE A 151 17.78 21.62 12.59
C ILE A 151 17.97 21.34 11.10
#